data_AF-A0A537VLI6-F1
#
_entry.id   AF-A0A537VLI6-F1
#
_cell.length_a   1.000
_cell.length_b   1.000
_cell.length_c   1.000
_cell.angle_alpha   90.00
_cell.angle_beta   90.00
_cell.angle_gamma   90.00
#
_symmetry.space_group_name_H-M   'P 1'
#
loop_
_entity.id
_entity.type
_entity.pdbx_description
1 polymer ?
#
loop_
_entity_poly.entity_id
_entity_poly.type
_entity_poly.pdbx_seq_one_letter_code
_entity_poly.pdbx_strand_id
1 'polypeptide(L)'
;MDLPFKRLRPEGSLPSAQHSGDAGLDLRAAIDATVKPGERVMVQTGVAVAIPDGHAGLVLPRSGLATTHGLTLSNSPGLIDAGYRGEVICSVVNLDRDE
;
A
#
# COMPACT_ATOMS: atom_id res chain seq x y z
N MET A 1 16.73 6.45 -10.73
CA MET A 1 15.46 6.33 -11.47
C MET A 1 14.46 7.24 -10.79
N ASP A 2 13.81 8.13 -11.52
CA ASP A 2 12.78 8.98 -10.95
C ASP A 2 11.46 8.21 -10.89
N LEU A 3 10.79 8.26 -9.74
CA LEU A 3 9.49 7.62 -9.52
C LEU A 3 8.49 8.71 -9.09
N PRO A 4 7.75 9.32 -10.03
CA PRO A 4 6.83 10.41 -9.71
C PRO A 4 5.61 9.91 -8.95
N PHE A 5 5.27 10.60 -7.86
CA PHE A 5 4.03 10.41 -7.12
C PHE A 5 3.14 11.64 -7.23
N LYS A 6 1.83 11.42 -7.20
CA LYS A 6 0.83 12.48 -7.12
C LYS A 6 -0.08 12.23 -5.93
N ARG A 7 -0.18 13.21 -5.04
CA ARG A 7 -1.22 13.26 -4.02
C ARG A 7 -2.56 13.60 -4.69
N LEU A 8 -3.56 12.73 -4.52
CA LEU A 8 -4.88 12.84 -5.14
C LEU A 8 -5.91 13.51 -4.22
N ARG A 9 -5.69 13.50 -2.90
CA ARG A 9 -6.57 14.09 -1.89
C ARG A 9 -5.76 14.68 -0.72
N PRO A 10 -6.30 15.64 0.06
CA PRO A 10 -5.57 16.28 1.16
C PRO A 10 -5.01 15.31 2.21
N GLU A 11 -5.75 14.23 2.49
CA GLU A 11 -5.41 13.21 3.49
C GLU A 11 -4.31 12.25 3.00
N GLY A 12 -4.05 12.22 1.68
CA GLY A 12 -2.99 11.41 1.10
C GLY A 12 -1.60 11.91 1.50
N SER A 13 -0.71 10.98 1.83
CA SER A 13 0.68 11.26 2.16
C SER A 13 1.60 10.72 1.07
N LEU A 14 2.53 11.54 0.57
CA LEU A 14 3.51 11.07 -0.40
C LEU A 14 4.40 9.99 0.25
N PRO A 15 4.66 8.86 -0.43
CA PRO A 15 5.43 7.77 0.15
C PRO A 15 6.89 8.19 0.41
N SER A 16 7.46 7.65 1.49
CA SER A 16 8.86 7.86 1.87
C SER A 16 9.46 6.58 2.41
N ALA A 17 10.77 6.41 2.23
CA ALA A 17 11.52 5.36 2.91
C ALA A 17 11.59 5.66 4.41
N GLN A 18 11.56 4.63 5.25
CA GLN A 18 11.73 4.79 6.69
C GLN A 18 13.20 5.05 7.04
N HIS A 19 14.11 4.34 6.37
CA HIS A 19 15.55 4.47 6.52
C HIS A 19 16.24 4.64 5.16
N SER A 20 17.44 5.22 5.20
CA SER A 20 18.28 5.32 4.00
C SER A 20 18.67 3.93 3.51
N GLY A 21 18.44 3.66 2.23
CA GLY A 21 18.76 2.37 1.60
C GLY A 21 17.65 1.31 1.68
N ASP A 22 16.50 1.61 2.30
CA ASP A 22 15.35 0.70 2.27
C ASP A 22 14.88 0.47 0.82
N ALA A 23 14.48 -0.76 0.52
CA ALA A 23 14.03 -1.15 -0.82
C ALA A 23 12.63 -0.63 -1.17
N GLY A 24 11.82 -0.30 -0.16
CA GLY A 24 10.41 0.10 -0.31
C GLY A 24 10.12 1.48 0.25
N LEU A 25 9.00 2.05 -0.18
CA LEU A 25 8.43 3.28 0.36
C LEU A 25 7.15 2.95 1.10
N ASP A 26 6.97 3.49 2.31
CA ASP A 26 5.77 3.23 3.09
C ASP A 26 4.57 3.98 2.48
N LEU A 27 3.52 3.23 2.14
CA LEU A 27 2.20 3.78 1.81
C LEU A 27 1.40 3.97 3.10
N ARG A 28 0.69 5.10 3.21
CA ARG A 28 -0.18 5.40 4.35
C ARG A 28 -1.64 5.36 3.93
N ALA A 29 -2.50 4.85 4.81
CA ALA A 29 -3.94 4.99 4.64
C ALA A 29 -4.30 6.48 4.66
N ALA A 30 -5.14 6.90 3.72
CA ALA A 30 -5.67 8.26 3.68
C ALA A 30 -6.96 8.41 4.49
N ILE A 31 -7.60 7.30 4.86
CA ILE A 31 -8.81 7.29 5.69
C ILE A 31 -8.68 6.20 6.76
N ASP A 32 -9.38 6.41 7.88
CA ASP A 32 -9.50 5.40 8.92
C ASP A 32 -10.28 4.19 8.38
N ALA A 33 -9.80 3.00 8.71
CA ALA A 33 -10.44 1.75 8.37
C ALA A 33 -10.32 0.75 9.53
N THR A 34 -11.39 0.02 9.79
CA THR A 34 -11.39 -1.11 10.71
C THR A 34 -11.52 -2.39 9.89
N VAL A 35 -10.60 -3.32 10.09
CA VAL A 35 -10.61 -4.64 9.43
C VAL A 35 -10.80 -5.68 10.52
N LYS A 36 -12.04 -6.13 10.71
CA LYS A 36 -12.35 -7.11 11.76
C LYS A 36 -11.73 -8.47 11.44
N PRO A 37 -11.59 -9.37 12.43
CA PRO A 37 -11.11 -10.73 12.21
C PRO A 37 -11.77 -11.43 11.01
N GLY A 38 -10.95 -11.92 10.07
CA GLY A 38 -11.40 -12.59 8.86
C GLY A 38 -12.01 -11.69 7.77
N GLU A 39 -12.16 -10.38 8.00
CA GLU A 39 -12.68 -9.45 7.01
C GLU A 39 -11.59 -8.89 6.09
N ARG A 40 -12.04 -8.34 4.96
CA ARG A 40 -11.20 -7.65 3.98
C ARG A 40 -11.79 -6.28 3.66
N VAL A 41 -10.94 -5.26 3.61
CA VAL A 41 -11.31 -3.87 3.29
C VAL A 41 -10.36 -3.30 2.24
N MET A 42 -10.92 -2.49 1.34
CA MET A 42 -10.14 -1.71 0.37
C MET A 42 -9.74 -0.39 1.01
N VAL A 43 -8.45 -0.22 1.32
CA VAL A 43 -7.91 0.95 1.99
C VAL A 43 -7.30 1.91 0.96
N GLN A 44 -7.88 3.10 0.82
CA GLN A 44 -7.36 4.17 -0.03
C GLN A 44 -6.05 4.75 0.53
N THR A 45 -5.06 4.98 -0.32
CA THR A 45 -3.79 5.63 0.09
C THR A 45 -3.73 7.12 -0.23
N GLY A 46 -4.66 7.63 -1.04
CA GLY A 46 -4.68 9.02 -1.49
C GLY A 46 -3.58 9.37 -2.49
N VAL A 47 -2.85 8.41 -3.04
CA VAL A 47 -1.73 8.65 -3.96
C VAL A 47 -1.82 7.84 -5.25
N ALA A 48 -1.36 8.43 -6.34
CA ALA A 48 -1.05 7.75 -7.60
C ALA A 48 0.46 7.73 -7.82
N VAL A 49 0.94 6.76 -8.58
CA VAL A 49 2.35 6.63 -8.98
C VAL A 49 2.45 6.46 -10.49
N ALA A 50 3.50 7.01 -11.10
CA ALA A 50 3.85 6.76 -12.49
C ALA A 50 5.03 5.78 -12.54
N ILE A 51 4.74 4.48 -12.61
CA ILE A 51 5.77 3.45 -12.81
C ILE A 51 6.38 3.63 -14.21
N PRO A 52 7.72 3.66 -14.37
CA PRO A 52 8.38 3.76 -15.67
C PRO A 52 8.09 2.56 -16.58
N ASP A 53 8.09 2.77 -17.90
CA ASP A 53 7.95 1.69 -18.87
C ASP A 53 9.02 0.60 -18.67
N GLY A 54 8.62 -0.66 -18.88
CA GLY A 54 9.47 -1.82 -18.63
C GLY A 54 9.64 -2.19 -17.14
N HIS A 55 8.96 -1.49 -16.22
CA HIS A 55 9.00 -1.75 -14.79
C HIS A 55 7.61 -2.05 -14.23
N ALA A 56 7.59 -2.62 -13.03
CA ALA A 56 6.41 -2.88 -12.24
C ALA A 56 6.59 -2.31 -10.84
N GLY A 57 5.55 -1.70 -10.28
CA GLY A 57 5.47 -1.42 -8.86
C GLY A 57 4.92 -2.64 -8.12
N LEU A 58 5.49 -2.97 -6.96
CA LEU A 58 5.01 -4.06 -6.11
C LEU A 58 4.58 -3.50 -4.75
N VAL A 59 3.32 -3.71 -4.40
CA VAL A 59 2.78 -3.38 -3.08
C VAL A 59 2.89 -4.61 -2.19
N LEU A 60 3.64 -4.48 -1.10
CA LEU A 60 3.96 -5.57 -0.18
C LEU A 60 3.42 -5.26 1.22
N PRO A 61 3.01 -6.28 2.00
CA PRO A 61 2.67 -6.10 3.41
C PRO A 61 3.87 -5.61 4.21
N ARG A 62 3.63 -4.76 5.21
CA ARG A 62 4.65 -4.45 6.24
C ARG A 62 4.74 -5.62 7.20
N SER A 63 5.95 -6.17 7.36
CA SER A 63 6.19 -7.38 8.17
C SER A 63 5.71 -7.25 9.61
N GLY A 64 5.87 -6.07 10.23
CA GLY A 64 5.40 -5.80 11.59
C GLY A 64 3.88 -5.95 11.73
N LEU A 65 3.10 -5.35 10.83
CA LEU A 65 1.64 -5.45 10.87
C LEU A 65 1.16 -6.90 10.61
N ALA A 66 1.81 -7.60 9.68
CA ALA A 66 1.49 -8.99 9.39
C ALA A 66 1.79 -9.93 10.57
N THR A 67 2.89 -9.70 11.28
CA THR A 67 3.33 -10.57 12.39
C THR A 67 2.59 -10.27 13.69
N THR A 68 2.30 -8.99 13.97
CA THR A 68 1.72 -8.57 15.25
C THR A 68 0.19 -8.56 15.24
N HIS A 69 -0.46 -8.26 14.11
CA HIS A 69 -1.92 -8.08 14.03
C HIS A 69 -2.59 -8.93 12.93
N GLY A 70 -1.85 -9.85 12.28
CA GLY A 70 -2.39 -10.65 11.18
C GLY A 70 -2.80 -9.86 9.92
N LEU A 71 -2.47 -8.56 9.85
CA LEU A 71 -2.85 -7.69 8.74
C LEU A 71 -1.92 -7.90 7.54
N THR A 72 -2.49 -8.35 6.43
CA THR A 72 -1.76 -8.56 5.16
C THR A 72 -2.56 -8.03 3.97
N LEU A 73 -2.02 -8.19 2.76
CA LEU A 73 -2.71 -7.84 1.52
C LEU A 73 -3.21 -9.11 0.83
N SER A 74 -4.51 -9.16 0.52
CA SER A 74 -5.13 -10.34 -0.08
C SER A 74 -4.64 -10.65 -1.49
N ASN A 75 -4.01 -9.67 -2.14
CA ASN A 75 -3.41 -9.78 -3.47
C ASN A 75 -1.88 -9.66 -3.43
N SER A 76 -1.24 -9.87 -2.27
CA SER A 76 0.22 -9.74 -2.14
C SER A 76 0.97 -10.76 -3.03
N PRO A 77 2.02 -10.34 -3.79
CA PRO A 77 2.40 -8.95 -4.06
C PRO A 77 1.41 -8.26 -5.02
N GLY A 78 0.95 -7.06 -4.65
CA GLY A 78 0.05 -6.28 -5.50
C GLY A 78 0.80 -5.63 -6.66
N LEU A 79 0.49 -6.01 -7.90
CA LEU A 79 1.12 -5.47 -9.11
C LEU A 79 0.54 -4.10 -9.50
N ILE A 80 1.41 -3.11 -9.73
CA ILE A 80 1.08 -1.82 -10.32
C ILE A 80 1.80 -1.71 -11.68
N ASP A 81 1.03 -1.70 -12.76
CA ASP A 81 1.55 -1.62 -14.12
C ASP A 81 2.06 -0.22 -14.48
N ALA A 82 3.02 -0.16 -15.42
CA ALA A 82 3.56 1.08 -16.01
C ALA A 82 2.48 2.05 -16.53
N GLY A 83 1.36 1.52 -17.05
CA GLY A 83 0.24 2.33 -17.56
C GLY A 83 -0.74 2.81 -16.49
N TYR A 84 -0.65 2.30 -15.25
CA TYR A 84 -1.62 2.63 -14.21
C TYR A 84 -1.42 4.06 -13.70
N ARG A 85 -2.50 4.85 -13.65
CA ARG A 85 -2.50 6.24 -13.15
C ARG A 85 -3.59 6.50 -12.11
N GLY A 86 -4.31 5.45 -11.72
CA GLY A 86 -5.31 5.52 -10.67
C GLY A 86 -4.68 5.61 -9.28
N GLU A 87 -5.55 5.69 -8.27
CA GLU A 87 -5.16 5.64 -6.87
C GLU A 87 -4.58 4.25 -6.53
N VAL A 88 -3.47 4.20 -5.80
CA VAL A 88 -2.98 2.95 -5.21
C VAL A 88 -3.92 2.61 -4.06
N ILE A 89 -4.59 1.46 -4.13
CA ILE A 89 -5.54 1.00 -3.11
C ILE A 89 -5.05 -0.35 -2.58
N CYS A 90 -4.97 -0.47 -1.26
CA CYS A 90 -4.50 -1.67 -0.59
C CYS A 90 -5.69 -2.57 -0.23
N SER A 91 -5.71 -3.80 -0.73
CA SER A 91 -6.72 -4.80 -0.35
C SER A 91 -6.29 -5.49 0.94
N VAL A 92 -6.56 -4.86 2.08
CA VAL A 92 -6.12 -5.31 3.41
C VAL A 92 -7.05 -6.39 3.92
N VAL A 93 -6.50 -7.50 4.38
CA VAL A 93 -7.22 -8.60 5.03
C VAL A 93 -6.64 -8.83 6.42
N ASN A 94 -7.51 -9.06 7.39
CA ASN A 94 -7.12 -9.49 8.72
C ASN A 94 -7.21 -11.02 8.81
N LEU A 95 -6.05 -11.67 8.98
CA LEU A 95 -5.95 -13.11 9.14
C LEU A 95 -5.93 -13.55 10.61
N ASP A 96 -5.83 -12.61 11.55
CA ASP A 96 -6.08 -12.90 12.95
C ASP A 96 -7.57 -13.23 13.14
N ARG A 97 -7.85 -14.12 14.10
CA ARG A 97 -9.19 -14.66 14.34
C ARG A 97 -9.87 -14.00 15.54
N ASP A 98 -9.09 -13.32 16.37
CA ASP A 98 -9.50 -12.83 17.67
C ASP A 98 -9.34 -11.30 17.77
N GLU A 99 -8.36 -10.70 17.09
CA GLU A 99 -8.08 -9.25 17.04
C GLU A 99 -8.29 -8.64 15.64
#